data_AF-A0A941RXT0-F1
#
_entry.id   AF-A0A941RXT0-F1
#
_cell.length_a   1.000
_cell.length_b   1.000
_cell.length_c   1.000
_cell.angle_alpha   90.00
_cell.angle_beta   90.00
_cell.angle_gamma   90.00
#
_symmetry.space_group_name_H-M   'P 1'
#
loop_
_entity.id
_entity.type
_entity.pdbx_description
1 polymer ?
#
loop_
_entity_poly.entity_id
_entity_poly.type
_entity_poly.pdbx_seq_one_letter_code
_entity_poly.pdbx_strand_id
1 'polypeptide(L)' 'MAKKQPILDELHAIRERMLAESGGTLAGLVARLQAEQAVSNRPIRKARQPLRGPDAPQSGSATVDAPPSQPG' A
#
# COMPACT_ATOMS: atom_id res chain seq x y z
N MET A 1 -5.64 -26.61 14.25
CA MET A 1 -6.75 -25.67 14.52
C MET A 1 -6.24 -24.26 14.26
N ALA A 2 -6.80 -23.52 13.29
CA ALA A 2 -6.45 -22.12 13.10
C ALA A 2 -6.88 -21.35 14.35
N LYS A 3 -5.94 -20.62 14.96
CA LYS A 3 -6.27 -19.74 16.10
C LYS A 3 -7.18 -18.64 15.56
N LYS A 4 -8.40 -18.53 16.10
CA LYS A 4 -9.26 -17.37 15.82
C LYS A 4 -8.53 -16.11 16.28
N GLN A 5 -8.43 -15.13 15.39
CA GLN A 5 -7.79 -13.84 15.66
C GLN A 5 -8.84 -12.77 15.41
N PRO A 6 -9.73 -12.50 16.39
CA PRO A 6 -10.96 -11.74 16.16
C PRO A 6 -10.72 -10.36 15.56
N ILE A 7 -9.65 -9.68 16.00
CA ILE A 7 -9.26 -8.36 15.48
C ILE A 7 -8.82 -8.45 14.01
N LEU A 8 -8.04 -9.48 13.64
CA LEU A 8 -7.59 -9.64 12.26
C LEU A 8 -8.74 -10.04 11.34
N ASP A 9 -9.66 -10.87 11.83
CA ASP A 9 -10.85 -11.27 11.09
C ASP A 9 -11.75 -10.07 10.79
N GLU A 10 -11.92 -9.17 11.77
CA GLU A 10 -12.67 -7.92 11.61
C GLU A 10 -11.98 -6.95 10.64
N LEU A 11 -10.67 -6.75 10.77
CA LEU A 11 -9.90 -5.90 9.85
C LEU A 11 -9.96 -6.43 8.41
N HIS A 12 -9.91 -7.75 8.24
CA HIS A 12 -10.05 -8.37 6.94
C HIS A 12 -11.45 -8.12 6.35
N ALA A 13 -12.50 -8.30 7.14
CA ALA A 13 -13.87 -8.03 6.70
C ALA A 13 -14.08 -6.55 6.29
N ILE A 14 -13.52 -5.61 7.06
CA ILE A 14 -13.56 -4.19 6.72
C ILE A 14 -12.83 -3.91 5.41
N ARG A 15 -11.64 -4.49 5.22
CA ARG A 15 -10.86 -4.34 3.98
C ARG A 15 -11.63 -4.83 2.77
N GLU A 16 -12.21 -6.03 2.84
CA GLU A 16 -12.99 -6.60 1.74
C GLU A 16 -14.21 -5.75 1.39
N ARG A 17 -14.90 -5.22 2.41
CA ARG A 17 -15.99 -4.28 2.20
C ARG A 17 -15.53 -3.01 1.49
N MET A 18 -14.44 -2.38 1.95
CA MET A 18 -13.90 -1.16 1.33
C MET A 18 -13.49 -1.37 -0.12
N LEU A 19 -12.90 -2.53 -0.43
CA LEU A 19 -12.55 -2.90 -1.80
C LEU A 19 -13.80 -3.11 -2.65
N ALA A 20 -14.80 -3.86 -2.18
CA ALA A 20 -16.03 -4.09 -2.90
C ALA A 20 -16.77 -2.79 -3.25
N GLU A 21 -16.85 -1.84 -2.29
CA GLU A 21 -17.43 -0.51 -2.50
C GLU A 21 -16.67 0.33 -3.53
N SER A 22 -15.42 -0.02 -3.84
CA SER A 22 -14.51 0.73 -4.72
C SER A 22 -14.14 -0.05 -5.99
N GLY A 23 -15.01 -0.96 -6.45
CA GLY A 23 -14.82 -1.73 -7.68
C GLY A 23 -13.87 -2.93 -7.54
N GLY A 24 -13.67 -3.42 -6.32
CA GLY A 24 -12.90 -4.63 -6.01
C GLY A 24 -11.38 -4.45 -6.12
N THR A 25 -10.89 -3.25 -6.40
CA THR A 25 -9.46 -3.00 -6.62
C THR A 25 -8.91 -1.97 -5.65
N LEU A 26 -7.64 -2.15 -5.26
CA LEU A 26 -6.93 -1.15 -4.46
C LEU A 26 -6.83 0.19 -5.20
N ALA A 27 -6.63 0.15 -6.53
CA ALA A 27 -6.59 1.34 -7.36
C ALA A 27 -7.89 2.14 -7.29
N GLY A 28 -9.04 1.46 -7.34
CA GLY A 28 -10.36 2.09 -7.18
C GLY A 28 -10.55 2.70 -5.79
N LEU A 29 -10.12 2.01 -4.74
CA LEU A 29 -10.17 2.54 -3.36
C LEU A 29 -9.30 3.81 -3.24
N VAL A 30 -8.08 3.80 -3.76
CA VAL A 30 -7.19 4.97 -3.75
C VAL A 30 -7.79 6.14 -4.52
N ALA A 31 -8.35 5.89 -5.71
CA ALA A 31 -8.99 6.93 -6.51
C ALA A 31 -10.19 7.57 -5.78
N ARG A 32 -11.03 6.75 -5.13
CA ARG A 32 -12.14 7.23 -4.29
C ARG A 32 -11.65 8.12 -3.16
N LEU A 33 -10.63 7.67 -2.41
CA LEU A 33 -10.06 8.43 -1.29
C LEU A 33 -9.44 9.77 -1.76
N GLN A 34 -8.80 9.79 -2.93
CA GLN A 34 -8.28 11.03 -3.52
C GLN A 34 -9.40 12.00 -3.91
N ALA A 35 -10.49 11.50 -4.48
CA ALA A 35 -11.66 12.32 -4.81
C ALA A 35 -12.31 12.91 -3.55
N GLU A 36 -12.52 12.09 -2.51
CA GLU A 36 -13.02 12.53 -1.20
C GLU A 36 -12.10 13.57 -0.56
N GLN A 37 -10.78 13.37 -0.66
CA GLN A 37 -9.80 14.32 -0.17
C GLN A 37 -9.84 15.65 -0.94
N ALA A 38 -10.03 15.63 -2.26
CA ALA A 38 -10.08 16.83 -3.09
C ALA A 38 -11.27 17.74 -2.75
N VAL A 39 -12.39 17.17 -2.34
CA VAL A 39 -13.57 17.94 -1.87
C VAL A 39 -13.53 18.21 -0.36
N SER A 40 -12.61 17.59 0.37
CA SER A 40 -12.45 17.84 1.79
C SER A 40 -11.81 19.22 1.99
N ASN A 41 -12.41 20.06 2.83
CA ASN A 41 -11.81 21.34 3.23
C ASN A 41 -10.67 21.15 4.26
N ARG A 42 -10.02 19.99 4.25
CA ARG A 42 -8.98 19.61 5.20
C ARG A 42 -7.61 20.04 4.66
N PRO A 43 -6.73 20.60 5.49
CA PRO A 43 -5.39 20.96 5.06
C PRO A 43 -4.60 19.70 4.65
N ILE A 44 -4.19 19.66 3.39
CA ILE A 44 -3.37 18.56 2.85
C ILE A 44 -1.92 18.80 3.27
N ARG A 45 -1.39 17.92 4.14
CA ARG A 45 0.04 17.93 4.46
C ARG A 45 0.81 17.32 3.29
N LYS A 46 1.71 18.12 2.69
CA LYS A 46 2.66 17.59 1.70
C LYS A 46 3.59 16.59 2.38
N ALA A 47 3.83 15.45 1.72
CA ALA A 47 4.84 14.50 2.18
C ALA A 47 6.19 15.22 2.24
N ARG A 48 6.95 15.02 3.32
CA ARG A 48 8.34 15.49 3.40
C ARG A 48 9.12 14.76 2.31
N GLN A 49 9.52 15.48 1.26
CA GLN A 49 10.49 14.94 0.33
C GLN A 49 11.83 14.83 1.04
N PRO A 50 12.54 13.69 0.93
CA PRO A 50 13.91 13.64 1.40
C PRO A 50 14.69 14.72 0.64
N LEU A 51 15.42 15.54 1.39
CA LEU A 51 16.33 16.54 0.84
C LEU A 51 17.34 15.78 -0.04
N ARG A 52 17.14 15.83 -1.35
CA ARG A 52 18.07 15.26 -2.33
C ARG A 52 19.30 16.19 -2.31
N GLY A 53 20.24 15.92 -1.42
CA GLY A 53 21.59 16.44 -1.55
C GLY A 53 22.20 15.93 -2.87
N PRO A 54 23.14 16.67 -3.48
CA PRO A 54 23.74 16.27 -4.75
C PRO A 54 24.47 14.91 -4.72
N ASP A 55 24.68 14.30 -3.54
CA ASP A 55 25.51 13.10 -3.36
C ASP A 55 24.80 11.94 -2.64
N ALA A 56 23.52 11.67 -2.92
CA ALA A 56 22.90 10.44 -2.44
C ALA A 56 23.25 9.26 -3.38
N PRO A 57 23.94 8.20 -2.89
CA PRO A 57 24.20 7.02 -3.71
C PRO A 57 22.86 6.38 -4.11
N GLN A 58 22.73 5.99 -5.37
CA GLN A 58 21.61 5.19 -5.86
C GLN A 58 21.54 3.90 -5.05
N SER A 59 20.65 3.85 -4.07
CA SER A 59 20.30 2.60 -3.39
C SER A 59 19.57 1.74 -4.40
N GLY A 60 20.21 0.63 -4.75
CA GLY A 60 19.91 -0.19 -5.91
C GLY A 60 18.47 -0.66 -5.98
N SER A 61 17.95 -0.69 -7.21
CA SER A 61 16.80 -1.49 -7.57
C SER A 61 17.08 -2.94 -7.18
N ALA A 62 16.41 -3.43 -6.14
CA ALA A 62 16.30 -4.86 -5.90
C ALA A 62 15.39 -5.44 -7.01
N THR A 63 16.00 -5.76 -8.15
CA THR A 63 15.45 -6.73 -9.07
C THR A 63 15.41 -8.05 -8.33
N VAL A 64 14.22 -8.46 -7.90
CA VAL A 64 13.95 -9.83 -7.49
C VAL A 64 14.11 -10.69 -8.74
N ASP A 65 15.28 -11.31 -8.88
CA ASP A 65 15.52 -12.36 -9.87
C ASP A 65 15.75 -13.69 -9.15
N ALA A 66 15.22 -14.75 -9.76
CA ALA A 66 14.80 -16.02 -9.16
C ALA A 66 15.90 -16.84 -8.44
N PRO A 67 15.56 -17.74 -7.49
CA PRO A 67 16.55 -18.62 -6.86
C PRO A 67 17.08 -19.69 -7.85
N PRO A 68 18.40 -19.94 -7.93
CA PRO A 68 18.94 -20.98 -8.79
C PRO A 68 18.74 -22.38 -8.19
N SER A 69 18.38 -23.33 -9.06
CA SER A 69 18.25 -24.77 -8.78
C SER A 69 19.59 -25.38 -8.34
N GLN A 70 19.57 -26.24 -7.32
CA GLN A 70 20.72 -27.07 -6.92
C GLN A 70 20.86 -28.29 -7.84
N PRO A 71 22.08 -28.68 -8.23
CA PRO A 71 22.39 -30.06 -8.58
C PRO A 71 23.11 -30.78 -7.43
N GLY A 72 22.85 -32.09 -7.31
CA GLY A 72 23.40 -33.00 -6.30
C GLY A 72 24.79 -33.54 -6.61
#